data_AF-A0A4Q4RWU1-F1
#
_entry.id   AF-A0A4Q4RWU1-F1
#
_cell.length_a   1.000
_cell.length_b   1.000
_cell.length_c   1.000
_cell.angle_alpha   90.00
_cell.angle_beta   90.00
_cell.angle_gamma   90.00
#
_symmetry.space_group_name_H-M   'P 1'
#
loop_
_entity.id
_entity.type
_entity.pdbx_description
1 polymer ?
#
loop_
_entity_poly.entity_id
_entity_poly.type
_entity_poly.pdbx_seq_one_letter_code
_entity_poly.pdbx_strand_id
1 'polypeptide(L)'
;MPGQPYAVSMRGCEYSITRALGVSVTKASGDIYRCLGQVTLRVVLPELPALLSGVLAPPSPGHPTLAQTQQNTAPDTKLCLSPLLHQLISYKRHYTQFIMVVKVGINGFGRIGRIVFRNAIEHNDVDIVAVNDPFIEPHYAAYMLKYDSTHGQFKGEIKVDGNNLTVNGKTIRFHMEKDPANIPWSETGAYYVVESTGVFTTTEKAKAHLKGGAKKVVISAPSADAPMFVMGVNHETYKSDIEVLSNASCTTNCLAPLAKVVHDKFTIIEGLMTTIHSYTATQKVVDGPSAKDWRGGRTAAQNIIPSSTGAAKAVGKVIPELNGKLTGMAMRVPTANVSVVDLTVRIEKAASYDEIKQAIKEAADGPLNGILGYTEDDIVSTDLNGDNRSSIFDAKAGISLNKNFVKLVSWYDNEWGYSRRVLDLLVYIAKVDGNA
;
A
#
# COMPACT_ATOMS: atom_id res chain seq x y z
N MET A 1 -19.83 66.28 -36.97
CA MET A 1 -18.66 65.58 -37.57
C MET A 1 -17.40 66.09 -36.89
N PRO A 2 -16.33 65.30 -36.69
CA PRO A 2 -16.24 64.08 -35.88
C PRO A 2 -15.10 64.12 -34.83
N GLY A 3 -15.08 63.15 -33.90
CA GLY A 3 -13.91 62.79 -33.05
C GLY A 3 -14.28 62.08 -31.73
N GLN A 4 -14.21 60.74 -31.70
CA GLN A 4 -14.60 59.84 -30.59
C GLN A 4 -13.69 59.90 -29.33
N PRO A 5 -14.15 59.35 -28.18
CA PRO A 5 -13.39 58.26 -27.57
C PRO A 5 -14.23 57.04 -27.09
N TYR A 6 -13.52 55.93 -26.89
CA TYR A 6 -13.93 54.54 -26.74
C TYR A 6 -14.82 54.21 -25.52
N ALA A 7 -15.74 53.25 -25.72
CA ALA A 7 -16.49 52.56 -24.66
C ALA A 7 -15.87 51.17 -24.39
N VAL A 8 -15.70 50.78 -23.12
CA VAL A 8 -15.38 49.40 -22.72
C VAL A 8 -16.47 48.92 -21.75
N SER A 9 -17.22 47.92 -22.19
CA SER A 9 -18.28 47.23 -21.47
C SER A 9 -17.68 46.14 -20.57
N MET A 10 -17.89 46.21 -19.25
CA MET A 10 -17.67 45.07 -18.35
C MET A 10 -18.99 44.35 -18.05
N ARG A 11 -19.36 43.38 -18.89
CA ARG A 11 -20.15 42.21 -18.47
C ARG A 11 -19.17 41.11 -18.14
N GLY A 12 -18.96 40.77 -16.86
CA GLY A 12 -17.96 39.75 -16.54
C GLY A 12 -17.82 39.27 -15.10
N CYS A 13 -18.56 39.80 -14.11
CA CYS A 13 -18.36 39.37 -12.72
C CYS A 13 -19.43 38.45 -12.14
N GLU A 14 -20.64 38.38 -12.71
CA GLU A 14 -21.73 37.58 -12.11
C GLU A 14 -21.75 36.10 -12.55
N TYR A 15 -21.06 35.73 -13.62
CA TYR A 15 -21.09 34.34 -14.14
C TYR A 15 -20.02 33.41 -13.52
N SER A 16 -19.02 33.94 -12.81
CA SER A 16 -17.88 33.16 -12.32
C SER A 16 -18.03 32.61 -10.90
N ILE A 17 -19.07 32.98 -10.17
CA ILE A 17 -19.27 32.53 -8.78
C ILE A 17 -20.15 31.26 -8.73
N THR A 18 -21.03 31.06 -9.70
CA THR A 18 -21.98 29.94 -9.71
C THR A 18 -21.38 28.60 -10.15
N ARG A 19 -20.17 28.59 -10.73
CA ARG A 19 -19.52 27.36 -11.23
C ARG A 19 -18.54 26.70 -10.24
N ALA A 20 -18.23 27.33 -9.11
CA ALA A 20 -17.24 26.84 -8.16
C ALA A 20 -17.84 26.13 -6.92
N LEU A 21 -19.15 26.25 -6.67
CA LEU A 21 -19.74 25.80 -5.40
C LEU A 21 -21.02 24.96 -5.50
N GLY A 22 -21.62 24.75 -6.68
CA GLY A 22 -22.69 23.74 -6.83
C GLY A 22 -23.95 23.90 -5.97
N VAL A 23 -24.29 25.11 -5.50
CA VAL A 23 -25.53 25.37 -4.73
C VAL A 23 -26.40 26.39 -5.48
N SER A 24 -27.68 26.06 -5.69
CA SER A 24 -28.68 26.98 -6.26
C SER A 24 -29.31 27.83 -5.15
N VAL A 25 -29.55 29.11 -5.42
CA VAL A 25 -30.23 30.04 -4.50
C VAL A 25 -31.56 30.47 -5.13
N THR A 26 -32.68 30.16 -4.48
CA THR A 26 -34.02 30.66 -4.82
C THR A 26 -34.29 32.02 -4.14
N LYS A 27 -34.99 32.88 -4.87
CA LYS A 27 -35.18 34.32 -4.63
C LYS A 27 -36.34 34.57 -3.66
N ALA A 28 -36.20 35.54 -2.74
CA ALA A 28 -37.33 36.18 -2.05
C ALA A 28 -37.20 37.71 -2.13
N SER A 29 -38.33 38.35 -2.44
CA SER A 29 -38.57 39.75 -2.75
C SER A 29 -38.66 40.68 -1.53
N GLY A 30 -38.26 41.95 -1.66
CA GLY A 30 -38.64 43.04 -0.74
C GLY A 30 -37.66 44.22 -0.72
N ASP A 31 -38.15 45.42 -0.96
CA ASP A 31 -37.43 46.67 -1.20
C ASP A 31 -36.80 47.37 0.04
N ILE A 32 -35.57 47.88 -0.17
CA ILE A 32 -34.98 49.17 0.23
C ILE A 32 -34.98 49.60 1.73
N TYR A 33 -33.80 49.64 2.37
CA TYR A 33 -33.06 50.87 2.77
C TYR A 33 -31.69 50.54 3.42
N ARG A 34 -30.71 51.40 3.15
CA ARG A 34 -29.27 51.32 3.52
C ARG A 34 -29.02 51.51 5.02
N CYS A 35 -28.11 50.71 5.62
CA CYS A 35 -26.82 51.16 6.19
C CYS A 35 -26.15 50.09 7.07
N LEU A 36 -24.87 49.83 6.78
CA LEU A 36 -23.81 49.23 7.63
C LEU A 36 -24.08 47.83 8.22
N GLY A 37 -23.89 46.79 7.40
CA GLY A 37 -23.81 45.41 7.85
C GLY A 37 -22.38 45.03 8.31
N GLN A 38 -22.24 44.70 9.60
CA GLN A 38 -21.28 43.68 10.03
C GLN A 38 -21.90 42.31 9.70
N VAL A 39 -21.39 41.63 8.68
CA VAL A 39 -21.73 40.22 8.44
C VAL A 39 -20.75 39.37 9.23
N THR A 40 -21.20 38.85 10.36
CA THR A 40 -20.46 37.86 11.16
C THR A 40 -20.61 36.49 10.49
N LEU A 41 -19.54 35.98 9.87
CA LEU A 41 -19.48 34.61 9.37
C LEU A 41 -19.33 33.65 10.56
N ARG A 42 -20.42 32.98 10.95
CA ARG A 42 -20.34 31.80 11.82
C ARG A 42 -19.88 30.59 10.99
N VAL A 43 -18.64 30.18 11.16
CA VAL A 43 -18.17 28.86 10.73
C VAL A 43 -18.42 27.89 11.88
N VAL A 44 -19.36 26.97 11.70
CA VAL A 44 -19.57 25.85 12.64
C VAL A 44 -18.61 24.74 12.23
N LEU A 45 -17.51 24.59 12.98
CA LEU A 45 -16.64 23.41 12.92
C LEU A 45 -17.16 22.38 13.94
N PRO A 46 -17.38 21.11 13.57
CA PRO A 46 -17.66 20.07 14.56
C PRO A 46 -16.35 19.70 15.29
N GLU A 47 -16.36 19.99 16.59
CA GLU A 47 -15.62 19.40 17.72
C GLU A 47 -14.13 19.01 17.56
N LEU A 48 -13.26 19.83 18.17
CA LEU A 48 -11.91 19.48 18.61
C LEU A 48 -11.58 20.29 19.87
N PRO A 49 -11.76 19.77 21.10
CA PRO A 49 -11.24 20.41 22.29
C PRO A 49 -9.89 19.83 22.73
N ALA A 50 -9.07 20.71 23.30
CA ALA A 50 -7.84 20.50 24.07
C ALA A 50 -6.50 20.48 23.31
N LEU A 51 -6.02 21.67 22.94
CA LEU A 51 -4.58 22.00 22.88
C LEU A 51 -4.42 23.52 22.83
N LEU A 52 -4.67 24.22 23.94
CA LEU A 52 -4.20 25.59 24.23
C LEU A 52 -4.72 26.01 25.63
N SER A 53 -4.13 25.44 26.67
CA SER A 53 -4.19 26.01 28.02
C SER A 53 -2.81 25.88 28.67
N GLY A 54 -1.96 26.84 28.37
CA GLY A 54 -0.66 26.99 29.01
C GLY A 54 -0.09 28.32 28.57
N VAL A 55 0.33 29.14 29.55
CA VAL A 55 0.91 30.48 29.40
C VAL A 55 -0.13 31.61 29.52
N LEU A 56 -0.56 31.90 30.76
CA LEU A 56 -0.73 33.27 31.26
C LEU A 56 -0.50 33.26 32.78
N ALA A 57 0.64 33.81 33.22
CA ALA A 57 0.85 34.25 34.60
C ALA A 57 0.74 35.78 34.65
N PRO A 58 0.10 36.38 35.68
CA PRO A 58 -0.08 37.84 35.73
C PRO A 58 1.12 38.57 36.36
N PRO A 59 1.45 39.81 35.95
CA PRO A 59 2.46 40.63 36.61
C PRO A 59 1.87 41.53 37.71
N SER A 60 2.69 41.82 38.72
CA SER A 60 2.43 42.69 39.88
C SER A 60 2.65 44.20 39.60
N PRO A 61 2.05 45.15 40.36
CA PRO A 61 1.99 46.57 40.01
C PRO A 61 3.01 47.48 40.72
N GLY A 62 3.49 48.52 40.01
CA GLY A 62 4.30 49.63 40.56
C GLY A 62 4.53 50.76 39.54
N HIS A 63 3.99 51.95 39.85
CA HIS A 63 3.99 53.27 39.16
C HIS A 63 5.39 53.94 38.99
N PRO A 64 5.58 55.16 38.38
CA PRO A 64 4.75 55.97 37.45
C PRO A 64 5.48 56.74 36.28
N THR A 65 4.66 57.22 35.32
CA THR A 65 4.69 58.50 34.52
C THR A 65 5.80 58.95 33.54
N LEU A 66 5.32 59.45 32.39
CA LEU A 66 5.77 60.54 31.44
C LEU A 66 5.75 60.02 29.98
N ALA A 67 5.27 60.68 28.93
CA ALA A 67 4.76 62.02 28.68
C ALA A 67 3.89 62.01 27.39
N GLN A 68 3.12 63.08 27.18
CA GLN A 68 2.29 63.37 26.01
C GLN A 68 3.13 63.72 24.76
N THR A 69 2.66 63.33 23.57
CA THR A 69 2.59 64.26 22.42
C THR A 69 1.58 63.74 21.37
N GLN A 70 0.60 64.57 21.06
CA GLN A 70 -0.27 64.47 19.88
C GLN A 70 0.49 64.92 18.63
N GLN A 71 0.21 64.33 17.46
CA GLN A 71 -0.24 65.10 16.28
C GLN A 71 -0.75 64.21 15.13
N ASN A 72 -1.74 64.78 14.45
CA ASN A 72 -2.61 64.24 13.41
C ASN A 72 -1.88 63.76 12.14
N THR A 73 -2.43 62.75 11.47
CA THR A 73 -3.04 62.84 10.12
C THR A 73 -3.46 61.44 9.63
N ALA A 74 -4.62 61.37 8.98
CA ALA A 74 -5.13 60.21 8.24
C ALA A 74 -5.67 60.74 6.89
N PRO A 75 -6.01 59.89 5.89
CA PRO A 75 -5.66 58.49 5.67
C PRO A 75 -5.05 58.25 4.28
N ASP A 76 -4.36 57.13 4.06
CA ASP A 76 -4.27 56.57 2.71
C ASP A 76 -4.33 55.05 2.72
N THR A 77 -5.39 54.56 2.09
CA THR A 77 -5.78 53.17 1.91
C THR A 77 -4.85 52.43 0.95
N LYS A 78 -4.13 51.42 1.44
CA LYS A 78 -3.83 50.19 0.70
C LYS A 78 -3.91 49.01 1.65
N LEU A 79 -5.10 48.42 1.80
CA LEU A 79 -5.23 47.11 2.41
C LEU A 79 -4.64 46.10 1.41
N CYS A 80 -3.39 45.72 1.63
CA CYS A 80 -2.72 44.65 0.90
C CYS A 80 -3.46 43.32 1.21
N LEU A 81 -4.33 42.88 0.31
CA LEU A 81 -4.85 41.51 0.27
C LEU A 81 -3.78 40.58 -0.35
N SER A 82 -2.71 40.34 0.41
CA SER A 82 -1.55 39.53 0.03
C SER A 82 -0.76 39.33 1.33
N PRO A 83 -0.59 38.13 1.93
CA PRO A 83 -0.38 36.79 1.34
C PRO A 83 -1.31 35.68 1.90
N LEU A 84 -2.25 36.03 2.80
CA LEU A 84 -3.10 35.07 3.51
C LEU A 84 -4.11 34.35 2.59
N LEU A 85 -4.61 35.03 1.55
CA LEU A 85 -5.58 34.43 0.62
C LEU A 85 -4.91 33.40 -0.31
N HIS A 86 -3.65 33.64 -0.69
CA HIS A 86 -2.85 32.65 -1.44
C HIS A 86 -2.46 31.47 -0.55
N GLN A 87 -2.16 31.70 0.74
CA GLN A 87 -1.97 30.61 1.70
C GLN A 87 -3.25 29.81 1.94
N LEU A 88 -4.42 30.43 2.05
CA LEU A 88 -5.69 29.71 2.25
C LEU A 88 -6.15 28.95 1.00
N ILE A 89 -5.89 29.49 -0.20
CA ILE A 89 -6.16 28.78 -1.47
C ILE A 89 -5.14 27.66 -1.69
N SER A 90 -3.86 27.85 -1.35
CA SER A 90 -2.84 26.79 -1.37
C SER A 90 -3.13 25.71 -0.32
N TYR A 91 -3.62 26.09 0.86
CA TYR A 91 -3.97 25.16 1.95
C TYR A 91 -5.23 24.35 1.61
N LYS A 92 -6.27 24.97 1.03
CA LYS A 92 -7.44 24.22 0.50
C LYS A 92 -7.13 23.36 -0.73
N ARG A 93 -6.20 23.82 -1.59
CA ARG A 93 -5.76 23.05 -2.78
C ARG A 93 -4.81 21.90 -2.41
N HIS A 94 -4.23 21.89 -1.21
CA HIS A 94 -3.47 20.76 -0.68
C HIS A 94 -4.26 19.84 0.27
N TYR A 95 -5.35 20.32 0.90
CA TYR A 95 -6.17 19.49 1.80
C TYR A 95 -7.41 18.85 1.16
N THR A 96 -7.68 19.14 -0.11
CA THR A 96 -8.76 18.51 -0.89
C THR A 96 -8.21 17.82 -2.14
N GLN A 97 -7.03 17.22 -2.02
CA GLN A 97 -6.82 15.99 -2.79
C GLN A 97 -7.74 14.98 -2.11
N PHE A 98 -8.92 14.73 -2.70
CA PHE A 98 -9.73 13.59 -2.31
C PHE A 98 -8.76 12.41 -2.24
N ILE A 99 -8.47 11.88 -1.06
CA ILE A 99 -7.78 10.61 -0.95
C ILE A 99 -8.78 9.62 -1.54
N MET A 100 -8.65 9.30 -2.82
CA MET A 100 -9.57 8.38 -3.46
C MET A 100 -9.16 6.99 -2.99
N VAL A 101 -9.97 6.44 -2.09
CA VAL A 101 -9.81 5.08 -1.60
C VAL A 101 -9.95 4.13 -2.79
N VAL A 102 -8.93 3.29 -3.01
CA VAL A 102 -8.86 2.38 -4.15
C VAL A 102 -9.86 1.25 -3.96
N LYS A 103 -10.86 1.18 -4.84
CA LYS A 103 -11.87 0.10 -4.82
C LYS A 103 -11.31 -1.15 -5.48
N VAL A 104 -11.30 -2.24 -4.72
CA VAL A 104 -10.62 -3.48 -5.08
C VAL A 104 -11.58 -4.67 -5.08
N GLY A 105 -11.44 -5.51 -6.11
CA GLY A 105 -12.02 -6.86 -6.17
C GLY A 105 -10.98 -7.92 -5.85
N ILE A 106 -11.37 -9.02 -5.20
CA ILE A 106 -10.48 -10.17 -4.94
C ILE A 106 -11.04 -11.40 -5.66
N ASN A 107 -10.25 -12.01 -6.54
CA ASN A 107 -10.54 -13.32 -7.13
C ASN A 107 -9.73 -14.42 -6.42
N GLY A 108 -10.44 -15.42 -5.89
CA GLY A 108 -9.90 -16.48 -5.04
C GLY A 108 -9.82 -16.07 -3.57
N PHE A 109 -10.67 -16.63 -2.72
CA PHE A 109 -10.74 -16.29 -1.29
C PHE A 109 -10.00 -17.30 -0.41
N GLY A 110 -8.83 -17.71 -0.90
CA GLY A 110 -7.87 -18.60 -0.22
C GLY A 110 -7.03 -17.90 0.85
N ARG A 111 -5.83 -18.42 1.13
CA ARG A 111 -4.90 -17.81 2.11
C ARG A 111 -4.60 -16.35 1.74
N ILE A 112 -4.05 -16.09 0.55
CA ILE A 112 -3.69 -14.73 0.14
C ILE A 112 -4.94 -13.83 0.04
N GLY A 113 -6.01 -14.26 -0.63
CA GLY A 113 -7.22 -13.45 -0.76
C GLY A 113 -7.81 -13.00 0.59
N ARG A 114 -7.88 -13.89 1.59
CA ARG A 114 -8.38 -13.52 2.93
C ARG A 114 -7.41 -12.65 3.71
N ILE A 115 -6.10 -12.84 3.57
CA ILE A 115 -5.11 -12.02 4.28
C ILE A 115 -4.95 -10.64 3.62
N VAL A 116 -5.10 -10.52 2.31
CA VAL A 116 -5.29 -9.25 1.60
C VAL A 116 -6.53 -8.54 2.11
N PHE A 117 -7.65 -9.25 2.24
CA PHE A 117 -8.88 -8.69 2.80
C PHE A 117 -8.66 -8.18 4.22
N ARG A 118 -8.06 -8.99 5.11
CA ARG A 118 -7.77 -8.58 6.50
C ARG A 118 -6.82 -7.37 6.56
N ASN A 119 -5.77 -7.36 5.75
CA ASN A 119 -4.85 -6.22 5.66
C ASN A 119 -5.57 -4.94 5.20
N ALA A 120 -6.55 -5.06 4.28
CA ALA A 120 -7.28 -3.91 3.76
C ALA A 120 -8.16 -3.25 4.83
N ILE A 121 -8.62 -3.99 5.83
CA ILE A 121 -9.36 -3.43 6.97
C ILE A 121 -8.45 -2.51 7.82
N GLU A 122 -7.15 -2.76 7.83
CA GLU A 122 -6.14 -1.96 8.52
C GLU A 122 -5.42 -0.95 7.59
N HIS A 123 -5.82 -0.88 6.32
CA HIS A 123 -5.20 -0.05 5.29
C HIS A 123 -6.21 0.96 4.72
N ASN A 124 -6.18 2.19 5.23
CA ASN A 124 -7.21 3.21 4.96
C ASN A 124 -7.38 3.59 3.48
N ASP A 125 -6.37 3.36 2.64
CA ASP A 125 -6.40 3.74 1.22
C ASP A 125 -6.98 2.66 0.29
N VAL A 126 -7.44 1.52 0.83
CA VAL A 126 -8.04 0.43 0.04
C VAL A 126 -9.41 0.04 0.59
N ASP A 127 -10.40 -0.09 -0.30
CA ASP A 127 -11.74 -0.57 0.02
C ASP A 127 -12.02 -1.84 -0.79
N ILE A 128 -12.14 -2.98 -0.12
CA ILE A 128 -12.56 -4.21 -0.79
C ILE A 128 -14.06 -4.13 -1.00
N VAL A 129 -14.52 -4.13 -2.26
CA VAL A 129 -15.94 -3.97 -2.60
C VAL A 129 -16.57 -5.25 -3.16
N ALA A 130 -15.74 -6.19 -3.63
CA ALA A 130 -16.19 -7.45 -4.20
C ALA A 130 -15.19 -8.59 -3.96
N VAL A 131 -15.71 -9.81 -3.80
CA VAL A 131 -14.96 -11.06 -3.71
C VAL A 131 -15.59 -12.10 -4.63
N ASN A 132 -14.77 -12.93 -5.27
CA ASN A 132 -15.21 -14.09 -6.03
C ASN A 132 -14.49 -15.36 -5.57
N ASP A 133 -15.25 -16.41 -5.24
CA ASP A 133 -14.71 -17.76 -5.12
C ASP A 133 -15.80 -18.83 -5.40
N PRO A 134 -15.67 -19.65 -6.45
CA PRO A 134 -16.69 -20.63 -6.82
C PRO A 134 -16.79 -21.84 -5.87
N PHE A 135 -15.87 -21.97 -4.90
CA PHE A 135 -15.83 -23.10 -3.97
C PHE A 135 -16.25 -22.72 -2.55
N ILE A 136 -16.61 -21.45 -2.31
CA ILE A 136 -16.91 -20.91 -0.99
C ILE A 136 -18.20 -20.08 -1.09
N GLU A 137 -19.27 -20.54 -0.44
CA GLU A 137 -20.51 -19.74 -0.32
C GLU A 137 -20.41 -18.70 0.82
N PRO A 138 -21.24 -17.62 0.84
CA PRO A 138 -21.09 -16.51 1.76
C PRO A 138 -21.03 -16.86 3.27
N HIS A 139 -21.81 -17.81 3.76
CA HIS A 139 -21.73 -18.25 5.16
C HIS A 139 -20.39 -18.92 5.46
N TYR A 140 -19.90 -19.76 4.56
CA TYR A 140 -18.58 -20.36 4.68
C TYR A 140 -17.47 -19.32 4.56
N ALA A 141 -17.59 -18.34 3.67
CA ALA A 141 -16.65 -17.22 3.55
C ALA A 141 -16.57 -16.42 4.85
N ALA A 142 -17.73 -16.12 5.47
CA ALA A 142 -17.79 -15.45 6.76
C ALA A 142 -17.09 -16.26 7.87
N TYR A 143 -17.29 -17.58 7.90
CA TYR A 143 -16.59 -18.49 8.82
C TYR A 143 -15.07 -18.46 8.61
N MET A 144 -14.61 -18.64 7.36
CA MET A 144 -13.18 -18.69 7.01
C MET A 144 -12.48 -17.34 7.21
N LEU A 145 -13.20 -16.23 7.08
CA LEU A 145 -12.68 -14.90 7.39
C LEU A 145 -12.65 -14.67 8.91
N LYS A 146 -13.65 -15.14 9.66
CA LYS A 146 -13.74 -14.97 11.11
C LYS A 146 -12.66 -15.75 11.87
N TYR A 147 -12.42 -17.00 11.50
CA TYR A 147 -11.50 -17.90 12.21
C TYR A 147 -10.29 -18.26 11.33
N ASP A 148 -9.10 -17.85 11.75
CA ASP A 148 -7.84 -18.20 11.07
C ASP A 148 -6.88 -18.86 12.05
N SER A 149 -6.37 -20.04 11.71
CA SER A 149 -5.45 -20.80 12.58
C SER A 149 -4.06 -20.15 12.70
N THR A 150 -3.68 -19.30 11.75
CA THR A 150 -2.38 -18.62 11.74
C THR A 150 -2.50 -17.24 12.36
N HIS A 151 -3.46 -16.44 11.88
CA HIS A 151 -3.60 -15.01 12.23
C HIS A 151 -4.71 -14.74 13.24
N GLY A 152 -5.20 -15.78 13.91
CA GLY A 152 -6.22 -15.70 14.94
C GLY A 152 -7.61 -15.24 14.45
N GLN A 153 -8.46 -14.90 15.42
CA GLN A 153 -9.82 -14.44 15.13
C GLN A 153 -9.83 -13.01 14.58
N PHE A 154 -10.66 -12.80 13.56
CA PHE A 154 -10.93 -11.46 13.04
C PHE A 154 -11.56 -10.57 14.12
N LYS A 155 -11.09 -9.32 14.22
CA LYS A 155 -11.48 -8.40 15.30
C LYS A 155 -12.70 -7.54 14.99
N GLY A 156 -13.13 -7.50 13.72
CA GLY A 156 -14.32 -6.78 13.30
C GLY A 156 -15.61 -7.62 13.33
N GLU A 157 -16.71 -6.97 12.96
CA GLU A 157 -17.99 -7.64 12.79
C GLU A 157 -18.12 -8.21 11.36
N ILE A 158 -18.59 -9.45 11.24
CA ILE A 158 -18.89 -10.10 9.96
C ILE A 158 -20.32 -10.64 10.03
N LYS A 159 -21.13 -10.26 9.05
CA LYS A 159 -22.49 -10.76 8.84
C LYS A 159 -22.63 -11.23 7.39
N VAL A 160 -23.61 -12.10 7.17
CA VAL A 160 -24.08 -12.46 5.82
C VAL A 160 -25.40 -11.73 5.60
N ASP A 161 -25.53 -11.03 4.48
CA ASP A 161 -26.74 -10.33 4.08
C ASP A 161 -27.12 -10.77 2.66
N GLY A 162 -28.13 -11.64 2.58
CA GLY A 162 -28.49 -12.34 1.34
C GLY A 162 -27.31 -13.13 0.78
N ASN A 163 -26.87 -12.77 -0.43
CA ASN A 163 -25.74 -13.40 -1.12
C ASN A 163 -24.43 -12.62 -0.94
N ASN A 164 -24.36 -11.69 0.00
CA ASN A 164 -23.21 -10.81 0.23
C ASN A 164 -22.65 -10.97 1.65
N LEU A 165 -21.47 -10.40 1.86
CA LEU A 165 -20.93 -10.20 3.20
C LEU A 165 -21.17 -8.76 3.64
N THR A 166 -21.37 -8.54 4.94
CA THR A 166 -21.28 -7.22 5.56
C THR A 166 -20.16 -7.27 6.59
N VAL A 167 -19.09 -6.50 6.37
CA VAL A 167 -17.93 -6.43 7.27
C VAL A 167 -17.79 -5.02 7.81
N ASN A 168 -17.81 -4.86 9.13
CA ASN A 168 -17.78 -3.56 9.81
C ASN A 168 -18.80 -2.56 9.24
N GLY A 169 -20.01 -3.03 8.93
CA GLY A 169 -21.10 -2.22 8.36
C GLY A 169 -20.99 -1.95 6.84
N LYS A 170 -19.91 -2.38 6.17
CA LYS A 170 -19.75 -2.25 4.72
C LYS A 170 -20.18 -3.52 4.00
N THR A 171 -21.02 -3.39 2.98
CA THR A 171 -21.43 -4.52 2.14
C THR A 171 -20.36 -4.83 1.10
N ILE A 172 -19.95 -6.10 1.05
CA ILE A 172 -19.01 -6.68 0.10
C ILE A 172 -19.79 -7.63 -0.80
N ARG A 173 -19.81 -7.35 -2.10
CA ARG A 173 -20.43 -8.24 -3.08
C ARG A 173 -19.70 -9.57 -3.12
N PHE A 174 -20.43 -10.68 -3.06
CA PHE A 174 -19.84 -12.01 -3.18
C PHE A 174 -20.32 -12.71 -4.45
N HIS A 175 -19.37 -13.19 -5.26
CA HIS A 175 -19.61 -13.94 -6.48
C HIS A 175 -19.04 -15.35 -6.36
N MET A 176 -19.56 -16.29 -7.16
CA MET A 176 -19.13 -17.69 -7.18
C MET A 176 -18.88 -18.17 -8.62
N GLU A 177 -18.34 -17.29 -9.46
CA GLU A 177 -18.07 -17.57 -10.86
C GLU A 177 -16.75 -18.33 -11.03
N LYS A 178 -16.79 -19.38 -11.88
CA LYS A 178 -15.58 -20.14 -12.25
C LYS A 178 -14.78 -19.46 -13.35
N ASP A 179 -15.47 -18.84 -14.31
CA ASP A 179 -14.84 -18.10 -15.39
C ASP A 179 -14.63 -16.63 -14.96
N PRO A 180 -13.38 -16.15 -14.86
CA PRO A 180 -13.09 -14.77 -14.49
C PRO A 180 -13.71 -13.72 -15.42
N ALA A 181 -14.09 -14.10 -16.65
CA ALA A 181 -14.78 -13.22 -17.60
C ALA A 181 -16.23 -12.90 -17.21
N ASN A 182 -16.88 -13.74 -16.40
CA ASN A 182 -18.28 -13.59 -16.02
C ASN A 182 -18.47 -12.74 -14.76
N ILE A 183 -17.39 -12.36 -14.07
CA ILE A 183 -17.47 -11.61 -12.82
C ILE A 183 -17.76 -10.13 -13.13
N PRO A 184 -18.90 -9.56 -12.71
CA PRO A 184 -19.31 -8.20 -13.08
C PRO A 184 -18.67 -7.13 -12.18
N TRP A 185 -17.34 -7.01 -12.22
CA TRP A 185 -16.57 -6.08 -11.36
C TRP A 185 -17.06 -4.62 -11.40
N SER A 186 -17.50 -4.17 -12.58
CA SER A 186 -18.03 -2.82 -12.79
C SER A 186 -19.25 -2.47 -11.93
N GLU A 187 -20.06 -3.45 -11.51
CA GLU A 187 -21.24 -3.22 -10.65
C GLU A 187 -20.86 -2.66 -9.27
N THR A 188 -19.66 -2.94 -8.81
CA THR A 188 -19.14 -2.48 -7.50
C THR A 188 -18.09 -1.38 -7.63
N GLY A 189 -17.67 -1.07 -8.85
CA GLY A 189 -16.55 -0.17 -9.13
C GLY A 189 -15.18 -0.77 -8.79
N ALA A 190 -15.06 -2.10 -8.73
CA ALA A 190 -13.80 -2.82 -8.54
C ALA A 190 -12.89 -2.72 -9.78
N TYR A 191 -12.28 -1.55 -10.00
CA TYR A 191 -11.42 -1.33 -11.16
C TYR A 191 -10.03 -1.96 -11.01
N TYR A 192 -9.60 -2.25 -9.78
CA TYR A 192 -8.38 -2.98 -9.50
C TYR A 192 -8.74 -4.35 -8.95
N VAL A 193 -8.20 -5.42 -9.53
CA VAL A 193 -8.49 -6.80 -9.12
C VAL A 193 -7.23 -7.49 -8.64
N VAL A 194 -7.31 -8.13 -7.48
CA VAL A 194 -6.30 -9.08 -6.98
C VAL A 194 -6.64 -10.47 -7.51
N GLU A 195 -5.80 -11.00 -8.38
CA GLU A 195 -5.90 -12.37 -8.87
C GLU A 195 -5.09 -13.30 -7.98
N SER A 196 -5.78 -14.00 -7.07
CA SER A 196 -5.18 -14.84 -6.03
C SER A 196 -5.67 -16.29 -6.01
N THR A 197 -6.21 -16.78 -7.13
CA THR A 197 -6.59 -18.19 -7.30
C THR A 197 -5.39 -19.11 -7.47
N GLY A 198 -4.28 -18.58 -7.99
CA GLY A 198 -3.09 -19.36 -8.38
C GLY A 198 -3.22 -20.11 -9.71
N VAL A 199 -4.33 -19.95 -10.44
CA VAL A 199 -4.60 -20.66 -11.72
C VAL A 199 -4.50 -19.72 -12.93
N PHE A 200 -4.82 -18.44 -12.75
CA PHE A 200 -4.82 -17.42 -13.80
C PHE A 200 -3.56 -16.54 -13.78
N THR A 201 -2.38 -17.15 -13.77
CA THR A 201 -1.09 -16.46 -13.57
C THR A 201 -0.40 -15.96 -14.85
N THR A 202 -1.03 -16.12 -16.02
CA THR A 202 -0.54 -15.56 -17.29
C THR A 202 -1.35 -14.32 -17.67
N THR A 203 -0.77 -13.46 -18.49
CA THR A 203 -1.38 -12.22 -18.95
C THR A 203 -2.71 -12.50 -19.64
N GLU A 204 -2.74 -13.46 -20.57
CA GLU A 204 -3.96 -13.87 -21.28
C GLU A 204 -5.10 -14.26 -20.33
N LYS A 205 -4.80 -15.10 -19.34
CA LYS A 205 -5.79 -15.61 -18.38
C LYS A 205 -6.30 -14.51 -17.46
N ALA A 206 -5.40 -13.71 -16.90
CA ALA A 206 -5.75 -12.61 -16.01
C ALA A 206 -6.54 -11.51 -16.72
N LYS A 207 -6.30 -11.28 -18.02
CA LYS A 207 -7.07 -10.32 -18.85
C LYS A 207 -8.56 -10.63 -18.94
N ALA A 208 -8.99 -11.86 -18.62
CA ALA A 208 -10.41 -12.19 -18.58
C ALA A 208 -11.22 -11.26 -17.66
N HIS A 209 -10.64 -10.81 -16.54
CA HIS A 209 -11.30 -9.87 -15.62
C HIS A 209 -11.64 -8.52 -16.25
N LEU A 210 -10.93 -8.11 -17.31
CA LEU A 210 -11.20 -6.84 -17.99
C LEU A 210 -12.58 -6.86 -18.68
N LYS A 211 -13.09 -8.04 -19.05
CA LYS A 211 -14.45 -8.20 -19.60
C LYS A 211 -15.53 -7.82 -18.57
N GLY A 212 -15.27 -8.04 -17.29
CA GLY A 212 -16.12 -7.64 -16.17
C GLY A 212 -16.09 -6.16 -15.83
N GLY A 213 -15.23 -5.38 -16.52
CA GLY A 213 -15.03 -3.95 -16.31
C GLY A 213 -13.93 -3.58 -15.31
N ALA A 214 -13.08 -4.54 -14.91
CA ALA A 214 -11.82 -4.22 -14.25
C ALA A 214 -10.89 -3.45 -15.22
N LYS A 215 -10.03 -2.59 -14.68
CA LYS A 215 -9.02 -1.83 -15.45
C LYS A 215 -7.61 -2.40 -15.25
N LYS A 216 -7.30 -2.86 -14.05
CA LYS A 216 -5.99 -3.41 -13.67
C LYS A 216 -6.15 -4.73 -12.94
N VAL A 217 -5.23 -5.65 -13.20
CA VAL A 217 -5.17 -6.95 -12.52
C VAL A 217 -3.78 -7.17 -11.93
N VAL A 218 -3.72 -7.32 -10.60
CA VAL A 218 -2.51 -7.66 -9.85
C VAL A 218 -2.53 -9.15 -9.53
N ILE A 219 -1.69 -9.92 -10.22
CA ILE A 219 -1.49 -11.34 -9.97
C ILE A 219 -0.69 -11.51 -8.68
N SER A 220 -1.24 -12.25 -7.71
CA SER A 220 -0.63 -12.50 -6.41
C SER A 220 0.34 -13.70 -6.41
N ALA A 221 1.07 -13.86 -7.52
CA ALA A 221 2.08 -14.88 -7.74
C ALA A 221 3.02 -14.45 -8.89
N PRO A 222 4.21 -15.05 -9.03
CA PRO A 222 5.04 -14.86 -10.22
C PRO A 222 4.27 -15.19 -11.50
N SER A 223 4.40 -14.32 -12.50
CA SER A 223 3.88 -14.55 -13.84
C SER A 223 4.98 -14.97 -14.79
N ALA A 224 4.63 -15.80 -15.78
CA ALA A 224 5.55 -16.18 -16.85
C ALA A 224 5.79 -15.00 -17.81
N ASP A 225 4.79 -14.14 -18.01
CA ASP A 225 4.74 -13.14 -19.08
C ASP A 225 4.38 -11.72 -18.59
N ALA A 226 3.68 -11.57 -17.46
CA ALA A 226 3.34 -10.25 -16.92
C ALA A 226 4.56 -9.60 -16.20
N PRO A 227 4.73 -8.27 -16.31
CA PRO A 227 5.78 -7.56 -15.60
C PRO A 227 5.61 -7.69 -14.09
N MET A 228 6.72 -7.93 -13.40
CA MET A 228 6.75 -8.11 -11.94
C MET A 228 7.24 -6.84 -11.25
N PHE A 229 6.57 -6.47 -10.18
CA PHE A 229 6.92 -5.32 -9.34
C PHE A 229 7.13 -5.77 -7.90
N VAL A 230 8.14 -5.17 -7.27
CA VAL A 230 8.41 -5.26 -5.83
C VAL A 230 8.49 -3.84 -5.30
N MET A 231 7.63 -3.54 -4.33
CA MET A 231 7.60 -2.24 -3.66
C MET A 231 8.96 -1.94 -3.00
N GLY A 232 9.42 -0.70 -3.09
CA GLY A 232 10.76 -0.28 -2.64
C GLY A 232 11.92 -0.68 -3.56
N VAL A 233 11.67 -1.49 -4.60
CA VAL A 233 12.74 -1.95 -5.52
C VAL A 233 12.55 -1.38 -6.93
N ASN A 234 11.48 -1.75 -7.62
CA ASN A 234 11.26 -1.37 -9.03
C ASN A 234 9.84 -0.88 -9.34
N HIS A 235 8.98 -0.75 -8.32
CA HIS A 235 7.63 -0.19 -8.46
C HIS A 235 7.58 1.13 -9.24
N GLU A 236 8.61 1.97 -9.14
CA GLU A 236 8.74 3.23 -9.90
C GLU A 236 8.85 3.05 -11.42
N THR A 237 9.17 1.84 -11.89
CA THR A 237 9.22 1.53 -13.33
C THR A 237 7.85 1.19 -13.92
N TYR A 238 6.80 1.15 -13.09
CA TYR A 238 5.42 0.95 -13.52
C TYR A 238 4.96 2.05 -14.49
N LYS A 239 4.14 1.65 -15.46
CA LYS A 239 3.53 2.53 -16.45
C LYS A 239 2.04 2.25 -16.57
N SER A 240 1.23 3.29 -16.74
CA SER A 240 -0.24 3.20 -16.80
C SER A 240 -0.80 2.43 -18.00
N ASP A 241 0.00 2.08 -19.00
CA ASP A 241 -0.40 1.18 -20.09
C ASP A 241 -0.38 -0.30 -19.69
N ILE A 242 0.22 -0.65 -18.55
CA ILE A 242 0.27 -2.02 -18.04
C ILE A 242 -1.07 -2.38 -17.39
N GLU A 243 -1.89 -3.20 -18.09
CA GLU A 243 -3.20 -3.68 -17.60
C GLU A 243 -3.08 -4.84 -16.61
N VAL A 244 -2.13 -5.75 -16.85
CA VAL A 244 -1.89 -6.93 -16.02
C VAL A 244 -0.46 -6.91 -15.53
N LEU A 245 -0.29 -7.07 -14.23
CA LEU A 245 0.99 -7.05 -13.55
C LEU A 245 1.03 -8.10 -12.45
N SER A 246 2.22 -8.39 -11.94
CA SER A 246 2.43 -9.36 -10.87
C SER A 246 3.15 -8.70 -9.70
N ASN A 247 2.73 -9.02 -8.47
CA ASN A 247 3.45 -8.64 -7.25
C ASN A 247 4.61 -9.59 -6.92
N ALA A 248 5.12 -10.33 -7.92
CA ALA A 248 6.11 -11.39 -7.77
C ALA A 248 5.70 -12.46 -6.73
N SER A 249 6.66 -13.02 -5.98
CA SER A 249 6.42 -13.96 -4.88
C SER A 249 6.77 -13.36 -3.52
N CYS A 250 6.30 -13.98 -2.43
CA CYS A 250 6.72 -13.66 -1.07
C CYS A 250 8.24 -13.71 -0.90
N THR A 251 8.90 -14.77 -1.37
CA THR A 251 10.37 -14.90 -1.31
C THR A 251 11.09 -13.82 -2.12
N THR A 252 10.58 -13.45 -3.31
CA THR A 252 11.17 -12.35 -4.10
C THR A 252 11.01 -11.00 -3.38
N ASN A 253 9.86 -10.75 -2.74
CA ASN A 253 9.64 -9.56 -1.92
C ASN A 253 10.56 -9.51 -0.70
N CYS A 254 10.92 -10.66 -0.11
CA CYS A 254 11.93 -10.71 0.95
C CYS A 254 13.35 -10.46 0.43
N LEU A 255 13.73 -11.14 -0.65
CA LEU A 255 15.11 -11.14 -1.15
C LEU A 255 15.49 -9.84 -1.88
N ALA A 256 14.61 -9.29 -2.71
CA ALA A 256 14.96 -8.18 -3.59
C ALA A 256 15.34 -6.88 -2.85
N PRO A 257 14.63 -6.43 -1.79
CA PRO A 257 15.05 -5.26 -1.01
C PRO A 257 16.42 -5.45 -0.37
N LEU A 258 16.68 -6.62 0.23
CA LEU A 258 17.98 -6.97 0.82
C LEU A 258 19.09 -6.97 -0.25
N ALA A 259 18.86 -7.64 -1.38
CA ALA A 259 19.81 -7.73 -2.48
C ALA A 259 20.10 -6.35 -3.07
N LYS A 260 19.10 -5.48 -3.20
CA LYS A 260 19.26 -4.10 -3.67
C LYS A 260 20.22 -3.32 -2.77
N VAL A 261 20.00 -3.32 -1.45
CA VAL A 261 20.85 -2.59 -0.51
C VAL A 261 22.30 -3.08 -0.58
N VAL A 262 22.51 -4.39 -0.57
CA VAL A 262 23.84 -4.99 -0.63
C VAL A 262 24.51 -4.72 -1.98
N HIS A 263 23.77 -4.80 -3.08
CA HIS A 263 24.30 -4.53 -4.41
C HIS A 263 24.66 -3.06 -4.59
N ASP A 264 23.79 -2.13 -4.21
CA ASP A 264 24.03 -0.69 -4.36
C ASP A 264 25.25 -0.22 -3.55
N LYS A 265 25.52 -0.83 -2.39
CA LYS A 265 26.62 -0.44 -1.49
C LYS A 265 27.92 -1.20 -1.72
N PHE A 266 27.83 -2.48 -2.09
CA PHE A 266 28.99 -3.39 -2.12
C PHE A 266 29.18 -4.16 -3.43
N THR A 267 28.26 -4.03 -4.39
CA THR A 267 28.19 -4.76 -5.65
C THR A 267 28.23 -6.28 -5.46
N ILE A 268 27.07 -6.93 -5.54
CA ILE A 268 26.99 -8.39 -5.62
C ILE A 268 27.60 -8.88 -6.94
N ILE A 269 28.59 -9.77 -6.84
CA ILE A 269 29.19 -10.49 -7.98
C ILE A 269 28.34 -11.69 -8.35
N GLU A 270 28.02 -12.53 -7.36
CA GLU A 270 27.20 -13.73 -7.50
C GLU A 270 26.61 -14.13 -6.15
N GLY A 271 25.52 -14.88 -6.16
CA GLY A 271 24.90 -15.39 -4.95
C GLY A 271 23.96 -16.56 -5.15
N LEU A 272 23.86 -17.38 -4.10
CA LEU A 272 22.93 -18.49 -4.01
C LEU A 272 21.99 -18.26 -2.82
N MET A 273 20.71 -18.45 -3.08
CA MET A 273 19.66 -18.32 -2.07
C MET A 273 19.06 -19.69 -1.74
N THR A 274 18.88 -19.95 -0.45
CA THR A 274 17.98 -20.99 0.05
C THR A 274 16.87 -20.30 0.82
N THR A 275 15.63 -20.56 0.48
CA THR A 275 14.52 -20.18 1.36
C THR A 275 14.09 -21.38 2.18
N ILE A 276 14.15 -21.25 3.50
CA ILE A 276 13.56 -22.21 4.42
C ILE A 276 12.13 -21.74 4.64
N HIS A 277 11.19 -22.44 4.02
CA HIS A 277 9.86 -21.93 3.76
C HIS A 277 8.80 -22.78 4.45
N SER A 278 7.83 -22.13 5.09
CA SER A 278 6.63 -22.79 5.62
C SER A 278 5.91 -23.58 4.53
N TYR A 279 5.17 -24.63 4.91
CA TYR A 279 4.38 -25.35 3.92
C TYR A 279 3.18 -24.52 3.43
N THR A 280 2.70 -24.78 2.21
CA THR A 280 1.59 -24.04 1.58
C THR A 280 0.45 -24.96 1.18
N ALA A 281 -0.70 -24.38 0.79
CA ALA A 281 -1.91 -25.11 0.39
C ALA A 281 -1.72 -26.11 -0.78
N THR A 282 -0.64 -26.00 -1.55
CA THR A 282 -0.30 -26.94 -2.62
C THR A 282 0.27 -28.27 -2.12
N GLN A 283 0.84 -28.31 -0.91
CA GLN A 283 1.39 -29.51 -0.29
C GLN A 283 0.29 -30.39 0.32
N LYS A 284 0.65 -31.58 0.80
CA LYS A 284 -0.30 -32.62 1.19
C LYS A 284 -0.19 -32.96 2.67
N VAL A 285 -1.33 -33.26 3.28
CA VAL A 285 -1.41 -33.69 4.69
C VAL A 285 -0.75 -35.05 4.89
N VAL A 286 -0.91 -35.94 3.92
CA VAL A 286 -0.28 -37.27 3.85
C VAL A 286 0.36 -37.47 2.48
N ASP A 287 1.22 -38.47 2.33
CA ASP A 287 1.84 -38.81 1.06
C ASP A 287 0.77 -39.04 -0.02
N GLY A 288 0.85 -38.27 -1.11
CA GLY A 288 -0.16 -38.30 -2.17
C GLY A 288 0.34 -37.74 -3.51
N PRO A 289 -0.49 -37.81 -4.57
CA PRO A 289 -0.09 -37.42 -5.91
C PRO A 289 0.27 -35.94 -6.05
N SER A 290 1.38 -35.66 -6.73
CA SER A 290 1.78 -34.32 -7.17
C SER A 290 2.39 -34.40 -8.56
N ALA A 291 1.63 -33.97 -9.57
CA ALA A 291 1.94 -34.23 -10.98
C ALA A 291 3.21 -33.51 -11.48
N LYS A 292 3.59 -32.38 -10.87
CA LYS A 292 4.71 -31.54 -11.32
C LYS A 292 5.90 -31.50 -10.36
N ASP A 293 5.71 -31.97 -9.13
CA ASP A 293 6.74 -31.97 -8.08
C ASP A 293 6.50 -33.17 -7.14
N TRP A 294 7.17 -34.29 -7.41
CA TRP A 294 7.00 -35.52 -6.61
C TRP A 294 7.33 -35.30 -5.13
N ARG A 295 8.32 -34.46 -4.81
CA ARG A 295 8.72 -34.18 -3.43
C ARG A 295 7.62 -33.41 -2.71
N GLY A 296 6.98 -32.46 -3.38
CA GLY A 296 5.83 -31.70 -2.86
C GLY A 296 4.58 -32.55 -2.55
N GLY A 297 4.52 -33.81 -3.01
CA GLY A 297 3.46 -34.76 -2.68
C GLY A 297 3.64 -35.45 -1.33
N ARG A 298 4.80 -35.32 -0.66
CA ARG A 298 5.07 -35.95 0.64
C ARG A 298 4.42 -35.17 1.79
N THR A 299 4.13 -35.86 2.88
CA THR A 299 3.51 -35.36 4.11
C THR A 299 4.20 -34.08 4.62
N ALA A 300 3.52 -32.93 4.48
CA ALA A 300 4.11 -31.60 4.65
C ALA A 300 4.64 -31.35 6.08
N ALA A 301 3.89 -31.77 7.10
CA ALA A 301 4.21 -31.52 8.50
C ALA A 301 5.21 -32.52 9.10
N GLN A 302 5.79 -33.42 8.29
CA GLN A 302 6.72 -34.47 8.75
C GLN A 302 8.02 -34.52 7.95
N ASN A 303 8.20 -33.66 6.95
CA ASN A 303 9.35 -33.71 6.06
C ASN A 303 10.00 -32.33 5.90
N ILE A 304 11.31 -32.32 5.75
CA ILE A 304 12.04 -31.24 5.08
C ILE A 304 12.04 -31.59 3.59
N ILE A 305 11.37 -30.78 2.77
CA ILE A 305 11.11 -31.09 1.36
C ILE A 305 11.87 -30.10 0.48
N PRO A 306 12.96 -30.51 -0.19
CA PRO A 306 13.63 -29.63 -1.14
C PRO A 306 12.73 -29.39 -2.36
N SER A 307 12.66 -28.15 -2.81
CA SER A 307 11.83 -27.71 -3.94
C SER A 307 12.60 -26.69 -4.79
N SER A 308 12.31 -26.64 -6.09
CA SER A 308 12.85 -25.61 -6.96
C SER A 308 12.07 -24.31 -6.78
N THR A 309 12.71 -23.16 -6.99
CA THR A 309 12.05 -21.87 -6.97
C THR A 309 12.66 -20.92 -8.00
N GLY A 310 11.81 -20.16 -8.68
CA GLY A 310 12.23 -19.07 -9.56
C GLY A 310 12.50 -17.76 -8.82
N ALA A 311 12.29 -17.69 -7.50
CA ALA A 311 12.26 -16.43 -6.76
C ALA A 311 13.57 -15.64 -6.81
N ALA A 312 14.72 -16.31 -6.66
CA ALA A 312 16.03 -15.66 -6.78
C ALA A 312 16.33 -15.22 -8.22
N LYS A 313 15.96 -16.04 -9.22
CA LYS A 313 16.09 -15.64 -10.63
C LYS A 313 15.19 -14.43 -10.96
N ALA A 314 14.03 -14.33 -10.32
CA ALA A 314 13.11 -13.21 -10.47
C ALA A 314 13.69 -11.90 -9.91
N VAL A 315 14.65 -11.94 -8.97
CA VAL A 315 15.39 -10.74 -8.54
C VAL A 315 16.09 -10.09 -9.72
N GLY A 316 16.69 -10.88 -10.62
CA GLY A 316 17.30 -10.37 -11.84
C GLY A 316 16.33 -9.71 -12.83
N LYS A 317 15.02 -9.94 -12.68
CA LYS A 317 13.98 -9.25 -13.48
C LYS A 317 13.59 -7.90 -12.88
N VAL A 318 13.62 -7.78 -11.54
CA VAL A 318 13.27 -6.54 -10.83
C VAL A 318 14.49 -5.65 -10.53
N ILE A 319 15.69 -6.23 -10.56
CA ILE A 319 16.99 -5.54 -10.47
C ILE A 319 17.82 -6.07 -11.65
N PRO A 320 17.72 -5.47 -12.85
CA PRO A 320 18.37 -5.96 -14.06
C PRO A 320 19.88 -6.19 -13.95
N GLU A 321 20.57 -5.41 -13.11
CA GLU A 321 22.02 -5.50 -12.82
C GLU A 321 22.41 -6.81 -12.12
N LEU A 322 21.43 -7.51 -11.54
CA LEU A 322 21.56 -8.82 -10.89
C LEU A 322 21.09 -9.98 -11.77
N ASN A 323 20.68 -9.72 -13.02
CA ASN A 323 20.28 -10.77 -13.93
C ASN A 323 21.44 -11.74 -14.20
N GLY A 324 21.18 -13.04 -14.02
CA GLY A 324 22.19 -14.09 -14.12
C GLY A 324 23.16 -14.22 -12.92
N LYS A 325 23.11 -13.30 -11.95
CA LYS A 325 23.99 -13.33 -10.76
C LYS A 325 23.39 -14.04 -9.56
N LEU A 326 22.06 -14.17 -9.52
CA LEU A 326 21.33 -14.79 -8.41
C LEU A 326 20.47 -15.96 -8.90
N THR A 327 20.57 -17.08 -8.19
CA THR A 327 19.65 -18.22 -8.30
C THR A 327 19.52 -18.89 -6.94
N GLY A 328 18.65 -19.87 -6.81
CA GLY A 328 18.43 -20.51 -5.53
C GLY A 328 17.46 -21.68 -5.56
N MET A 329 17.18 -22.18 -4.37
CA MET A 329 16.27 -23.29 -4.12
C MET A 329 15.46 -23.04 -2.84
N ALA A 330 14.52 -23.93 -2.54
CA ALA A 330 13.72 -23.87 -1.32
C ALA A 330 13.80 -25.19 -0.54
N MET A 331 13.72 -25.09 0.78
CA MET A 331 13.46 -26.21 1.70
C MET A 331 12.11 -25.94 2.37
N ARG A 332 11.07 -26.71 2.03
CA ARG A 332 9.79 -26.62 2.75
C ARG A 332 9.93 -27.34 4.08
N VAL A 333 9.52 -26.71 5.17
CA VAL A 333 9.66 -27.27 6.53
C VAL A 333 8.32 -27.32 7.27
N PRO A 334 8.18 -28.15 8.33
CA PRO A 334 6.95 -28.30 9.13
C PRO A 334 6.56 -27.08 9.99
N THR A 335 6.39 -25.92 9.36
CA THR A 335 5.87 -24.70 9.98
C THR A 335 4.70 -24.19 9.14
N ALA A 336 3.66 -23.68 9.81
CA ALA A 336 2.41 -23.29 9.16
C ALA A 336 2.49 -21.93 8.46
N ASN A 337 3.34 -21.04 8.97
CA ASN A 337 3.58 -19.72 8.42
C ASN A 337 4.92 -19.16 8.90
N VAL A 338 5.34 -18.06 8.26
CA VAL A 338 6.66 -17.43 8.37
C VAL A 338 7.75 -18.28 7.73
N SER A 339 8.61 -17.60 7.01
CA SER A 339 9.69 -18.20 6.24
C SER A 339 10.93 -17.33 6.36
N VAL A 340 12.07 -17.88 5.95
CA VAL A 340 13.35 -17.17 6.02
C VAL A 340 14.15 -17.37 4.74
N VAL A 341 14.80 -16.31 4.29
CA VAL A 341 15.80 -16.30 3.23
C VAL A 341 17.18 -16.44 3.86
N ASP A 342 17.94 -17.43 3.41
CA ASP A 342 19.39 -17.53 3.55
C ASP A 342 20.00 -17.14 2.21
N LEU A 343 20.69 -15.99 2.18
CA LEU A 343 21.40 -15.49 1.02
C LEU A 343 22.91 -15.57 1.26
N THR A 344 23.58 -16.43 0.51
CA THR A 344 25.05 -16.49 0.49
C THR A 344 25.56 -15.77 -0.75
N VAL A 345 26.35 -14.70 -0.57
CA VAL A 345 26.79 -13.82 -1.66
C VAL A 345 28.28 -13.52 -1.59
N ARG A 346 28.85 -13.34 -2.77
CA ARG A 346 30.17 -12.72 -2.95
C ARG A 346 30.00 -11.26 -3.36
N ILE A 347 30.61 -10.35 -2.62
CA ILE A 347 30.58 -8.90 -2.86
C ILE A 347 31.94 -8.41 -3.39
N GLU A 348 31.92 -7.43 -4.28
CA GLU A 348 33.12 -6.86 -4.90
C GLU A 348 33.86 -5.94 -3.94
N LYS A 349 33.15 -4.97 -3.34
CA LYS A 349 33.72 -4.07 -2.36
C LYS A 349 33.81 -4.79 -1.02
N ALA A 350 35.05 -5.04 -0.57
CA ALA A 350 35.31 -5.64 0.73
C ALA A 350 34.64 -4.85 1.86
N ALA A 351 33.96 -5.56 2.77
CA ALA A 351 33.27 -4.99 3.92
C ALA A 351 33.35 -5.91 5.13
N SER A 352 33.44 -5.32 6.31
CA SER A 352 33.16 -5.99 7.58
C SER A 352 31.66 -6.30 7.71
N TYR A 353 31.32 -7.25 8.58
CA TYR A 353 29.91 -7.57 8.82
C TYR A 353 29.16 -6.38 9.44
N ASP A 354 29.80 -5.60 10.30
CA ASP A 354 29.20 -4.39 10.89
C ASP A 354 28.89 -3.31 9.84
N GLU A 355 29.76 -3.12 8.83
CA GLU A 355 29.46 -2.21 7.71
C GLU A 355 28.25 -2.68 6.90
N ILE A 356 28.10 -3.99 6.70
CA ILE A 356 26.93 -4.56 6.00
C ILE A 356 25.66 -4.36 6.85
N LYS A 357 25.71 -4.66 8.15
CA LYS A 357 24.61 -4.42 9.09
C LYS A 357 24.17 -2.96 9.08
N GLN A 358 25.13 -2.03 9.15
CA GLN A 358 24.87 -0.59 9.16
C GLN A 358 24.19 -0.13 7.86
N ALA A 359 24.66 -0.60 6.70
CA ALA A 359 24.04 -0.27 5.42
C ALA A 359 22.58 -0.76 5.32
N ILE A 360 22.30 -1.96 5.85
CA ILE A 360 20.95 -2.52 5.89
C ILE A 360 20.07 -1.74 6.87
N LYS A 361 20.59 -1.39 8.04
CA LYS A 361 19.88 -0.58 9.03
C LYS A 361 19.53 0.81 8.49
N GLU A 362 20.46 1.49 7.82
CA GLU A 362 20.22 2.79 7.17
C GLU A 362 19.11 2.71 6.11
N ALA A 363 19.10 1.64 5.31
CA ALA A 363 18.06 1.43 4.31
C ALA A 363 16.69 1.16 4.95
N ALA A 364 16.66 0.33 6.00
CA ALA A 364 15.46 0.01 6.77
C ALA A 364 14.87 1.24 7.49
N ASP A 365 15.72 2.09 8.08
CA ASP A 365 15.30 3.31 8.78
C ASP A 365 15.00 4.48 7.80
N GLY A 366 15.36 4.33 6.52
CA GLY A 366 15.23 5.35 5.48
C GLY A 366 14.32 4.93 4.32
N PRO A 367 14.85 4.78 3.09
CA PRO A 367 14.05 4.62 1.88
C PRO A 367 13.20 3.34 1.83
N LEU A 368 13.51 2.32 2.63
CA LEU A 368 12.77 1.06 2.69
C LEU A 368 11.99 0.88 3.99
N ASN A 369 11.76 1.96 4.75
CA ASN A 369 10.96 1.90 5.97
C ASN A 369 9.56 1.32 5.70
N GLY A 370 9.12 0.39 6.55
CA GLY A 370 7.89 -0.38 6.38
C GLY A 370 7.97 -1.55 5.39
N ILE A 371 9.06 -1.68 4.63
CA ILE A 371 9.31 -2.76 3.67
C ILE A 371 10.45 -3.67 4.15
N LEU A 372 11.60 -3.08 4.50
CA LEU A 372 12.77 -3.75 5.07
C LEU A 372 12.86 -3.40 6.56
N GLY A 373 12.91 -4.41 7.40
CA GLY A 373 13.20 -4.33 8.82
C GLY A 373 14.62 -4.75 9.15
N TYR A 374 15.07 -4.38 10.33
CA TYR A 374 16.35 -4.75 10.91
C TYR A 374 16.12 -5.17 12.37
N THR A 375 16.75 -6.26 12.81
CA THR A 375 16.70 -6.70 14.21
C THR A 375 18.04 -7.24 14.68
N GLU A 376 18.37 -6.98 15.94
CA GLU A 376 19.44 -7.62 16.71
C GLU A 376 18.88 -8.46 17.86
N ASP A 377 17.56 -8.59 17.96
CA ASP A 377 16.91 -9.45 18.96
C ASP A 377 17.06 -10.92 18.57
N ASP A 378 17.05 -11.81 19.57
CA ASP A 378 17.17 -13.25 19.37
C ASP A 378 15.79 -13.86 19.01
N ILE A 379 15.28 -13.49 17.84
CA ILE A 379 13.94 -13.86 17.37
C ILE A 379 13.87 -15.26 16.72
N VAL A 380 12.66 -15.80 16.67
CA VAL A 380 12.32 -17.02 15.93
C VAL A 380 11.10 -16.78 15.02
N SER A 381 10.74 -17.77 14.20
CA SER A 381 9.70 -17.60 13.17
C SER A 381 8.35 -17.13 13.71
N THR A 382 7.92 -17.60 14.88
CA THR A 382 6.60 -17.24 15.44
C THR A 382 6.47 -15.78 15.81
N ASP A 383 7.58 -15.10 16.10
CA ASP A 383 7.60 -13.70 16.53
C ASP A 383 7.21 -12.74 15.40
N LEU A 384 7.20 -13.24 14.16
CA LEU A 384 6.94 -12.47 12.95
C LEU A 384 5.57 -12.75 12.32
N ASN A 385 4.74 -13.57 12.95
CA ASN A 385 3.37 -13.79 12.47
C ASN A 385 2.59 -12.46 12.51
N GLY A 386 2.06 -12.05 11.35
CA GLY A 386 1.36 -10.78 11.23
C GLY A 386 2.28 -9.57 11.02
N ASP A 387 3.59 -9.77 10.79
CA ASP A 387 4.49 -8.66 10.48
C ASP A 387 4.22 -8.10 9.07
N ASN A 388 4.05 -6.78 8.99
CA ASN A 388 3.73 -6.09 7.73
C ASN A 388 4.92 -5.98 6.76
N ARG A 389 6.15 -6.18 7.21
CA ARG A 389 7.36 -5.95 6.40
C ARG A 389 7.58 -7.11 5.42
N SER A 390 8.18 -6.79 4.27
CA SER A 390 8.52 -7.80 3.26
C SER A 390 9.74 -8.63 3.63
N SER A 391 10.66 -8.03 4.38
CA SER A 391 11.98 -8.57 4.69
C SER A 391 12.41 -8.01 6.04
N ILE A 392 12.84 -8.86 6.98
CA ILE A 392 13.35 -8.45 8.28
C ILE A 392 14.74 -9.06 8.43
N PHE A 393 15.77 -8.24 8.23
CA PHE A 393 17.16 -8.69 8.32
C PHE A 393 17.52 -9.03 9.76
N ASP A 394 18.04 -10.25 9.95
CA ASP A 394 18.48 -10.78 11.23
C ASP A 394 20.01 -10.61 11.34
N ALA A 395 20.40 -9.63 12.14
CA ALA A 395 21.79 -9.24 12.29
C ALA A 395 22.63 -10.24 13.09
N LYS A 396 22.02 -11.11 13.90
CA LYS A 396 22.75 -12.11 14.70
C LYS A 396 22.84 -13.46 13.99
N ALA A 397 21.89 -13.77 13.10
CA ALA A 397 21.86 -15.04 12.38
C ALA A 397 22.76 -15.08 11.14
N GLY A 398 23.16 -13.94 10.59
CA GLY A 398 24.12 -13.90 9.47
C GLY A 398 25.57 -14.09 9.92
N ILE A 399 26.45 -14.37 8.95
CA ILE A 399 27.87 -14.63 9.23
C ILE A 399 28.75 -14.29 8.01
N SER A 400 29.86 -13.60 8.24
CA SER A 400 30.89 -13.35 7.21
C SER A 400 32.02 -14.38 7.34
N LEU A 401 32.33 -15.09 6.25
CA LEU A 401 33.52 -15.95 6.22
C LEU A 401 34.80 -15.12 6.07
N ASN A 402 34.74 -14.09 5.24
CA ASN A 402 35.80 -13.12 5.02
C ASN A 402 35.19 -11.79 4.52
N LYS A 403 36.02 -10.82 4.15
CA LYS A 403 35.58 -9.48 3.75
C LYS A 403 34.74 -9.42 2.47
N ASN A 404 34.71 -10.48 1.67
CA ASN A 404 34.03 -10.50 0.37
C ASN A 404 33.00 -11.63 0.25
N PHE A 405 32.87 -12.51 1.24
CA PHE A 405 31.96 -13.65 1.19
C PHE A 405 31.16 -13.76 2.48
N VAL A 406 29.85 -13.56 2.36
CA VAL A 406 28.93 -13.37 3.49
C VAL A 406 27.63 -14.14 3.29
N LYS A 407 27.09 -14.62 4.41
CA LYS A 407 25.73 -15.17 4.51
C LYS A 407 24.86 -14.19 5.27
N LEU A 408 23.73 -13.82 4.66
CA LEU A 408 22.74 -12.90 5.20
C LEU A 408 21.43 -13.65 5.41
N VAL A 409 20.78 -13.39 6.54
CA VAL A 409 19.51 -14.01 6.92
C VAL A 409 18.44 -12.94 6.98
N SER A 410 17.30 -13.18 6.33
CA SER A 410 16.16 -12.26 6.41
C SER A 410 14.85 -13.02 6.46
N TRP A 411 14.05 -12.69 7.46
CA TRP A 411 12.75 -13.30 7.70
C TRP A 411 11.64 -12.60 6.94
N TYR A 412 10.52 -13.31 6.75
CA TYR A 412 9.31 -12.73 6.21
C TYR A 412 8.08 -13.58 6.56
N ASP A 413 6.99 -12.91 6.92
CA ASP A 413 5.68 -13.53 6.90
C ASP A 413 5.23 -13.69 5.44
N ASN A 414 5.28 -14.93 4.95
CA ASN A 414 4.97 -15.26 3.57
C ASN A 414 3.50 -15.06 3.18
N GLU A 415 2.60 -14.89 4.16
CA GLU A 415 1.20 -14.57 3.93
C GLU A 415 0.93 -13.09 4.17
N TRP A 416 1.30 -12.57 5.35
CA TRP A 416 0.92 -11.23 5.80
C TRP A 416 1.70 -10.12 5.11
N GLY A 417 3.03 -10.14 5.21
CA GLY A 417 3.88 -9.14 4.57
C GLY A 417 3.69 -9.08 3.06
N TYR A 418 3.53 -10.25 2.41
CA TYR A 418 3.21 -10.31 0.97
C TYR A 418 1.84 -9.69 0.65
N SER A 419 0.82 -9.99 1.45
CA SER A 419 -0.52 -9.42 1.26
C SER A 419 -0.54 -7.92 1.47
N ARG A 420 0.24 -7.39 2.42
CA ARG A 420 0.45 -5.95 2.57
C ARG A 420 1.05 -5.33 1.31
N ARG A 421 2.07 -5.95 0.72
CA ARG A 421 2.68 -5.48 -0.55
C ARG A 421 1.71 -5.46 -1.71
N VAL A 422 0.74 -6.37 -1.76
CA VAL A 422 -0.33 -6.32 -2.77
C VAL A 422 -1.13 -5.02 -2.64
N LEU A 423 -1.50 -4.62 -1.41
CA LEU A 423 -2.22 -3.37 -1.16
C LEU A 423 -1.37 -2.14 -1.49
N ASP A 424 -0.12 -2.11 -1.03
CA ASP A 424 0.79 -1.01 -1.30
C ASP A 424 0.99 -0.81 -2.82
N LEU A 425 1.10 -1.92 -3.58
CA LEU A 425 1.20 -1.88 -5.03
C LEU A 425 -0.08 -1.35 -5.68
N LEU A 426 -1.27 -1.79 -5.22
CA LEU A 426 -2.56 -1.30 -5.71
C LEU A 426 -2.70 0.22 -5.51
N VAL A 427 -2.35 0.71 -4.32
CA VAL A 427 -2.37 2.15 -4.00
C VAL A 427 -1.40 2.92 -4.89
N TYR A 428 -0.18 2.40 -5.05
CA TYR A 428 0.83 3.02 -5.90
C TYR A 428 0.37 3.13 -7.36
N ILE A 429 -0.11 2.05 -7.97
CA ILE A 429 -0.54 2.08 -9.37
C ILE A 429 -1.79 2.94 -9.57
N ALA A 430 -2.72 2.96 -8.60
CA ALA A 430 -3.89 3.83 -8.67
C ALA A 430 -3.50 5.31 -8.63
N LYS A 431 -2.50 5.67 -7.83
CA LYS A 431 -1.93 7.02 -7.82
C LYS A 431 -1.28 7.39 -9.15
N VAL A 432 -0.51 6.48 -9.76
CA VAL A 432 0.12 6.72 -11.07
C VAL A 432 -0.94 6.87 -12.17
N ASP A 433 -2.01 6.07 -12.12
CA ASP A 433 -3.12 6.13 -13.08
C ASP A 433 -4.05 7.35 -12.90
N GLY A 434 -3.86 8.15 -11.84
CA GLY A 434 -4.74 9.27 -11.50
C GLY A 434 -6.11 8.85 -10.93
N ASN A 435 -6.21 7.62 -10.42
CA ASN A 435 -7.40 7.05 -9.81
C ASN A 435 -7.32 6.93 -8.27
N ALA A 436 -6.26 7.48 -7.64
CA ALA A 436 -6.09 7.60 -6.18
C ALA A 436 -5.90 9.06 -5.72
#